data_AF-A0A0R2YI95-F1
#
_entry.id   AF-A0A0R2YI95-F1
#
_cell.length_a   1.000
_cell.length_b   1.000
_cell.length_c   1.000
_cell.angle_alpha   90.00
_cell.angle_beta   90.00
_cell.angle_gamma   90.00
#
_symmetry.space_group_name_H-M   'P 1'
#
loop_
_entity.id
_entity.type
_entity.pdbx_description
1 polymer ?
#
loop_
_entity_poly.entity_id
_entity_poly.type
_entity_poly.pdbx_seq_one_letter_code
_entity_poly.pdbx_strand_id
1 'polypeptide(L)'
;MSFIFAINNRLLLLALLLPVSTLVFANESEAVGDWWVVHSDDAGPKNIMYIADGTTVVASKKTNGAQLVEVTKVYAEKSKPLSDDVTIEVQCAKHRVRFLNGTSVERQGNKRHELKVSGQWQNMMDLVDSGKDMWLLKSFAFVCQPANRKVNGMIALGNARRAQALKSITEIQAPPKSVMEELDEMLGNGE
;
A
#
# COMPACT_ATOMS: atom_id res chain seq x y z
N MET A 1 -67.93 -50.75 29.24
CA MET A 1 -69.06 -49.84 28.95
C MET A 1 -68.69 -48.47 29.49
N SER A 2 -68.75 -47.44 28.63
CA SER A 2 -69.05 -46.02 28.85
C SER A 2 -68.39 -45.23 30.01
N PHE A 3 -67.98 -43.95 29.93
CA PHE A 3 -67.68 -42.96 28.88
C PHE A 3 -67.42 -41.61 29.64
N ILE A 4 -66.70 -40.64 29.03
CA ILE A 4 -66.88 -39.17 29.21
C ILE A 4 -66.24 -38.50 30.48
N PHE A 5 -65.65 -37.29 30.56
CA PHE A 5 -65.33 -36.07 29.75
C PHE A 5 -63.95 -35.58 30.30
N ALA A 6 -63.06 -34.86 29.60
CA ALA A 6 -63.24 -33.46 29.24
C ALA A 6 -62.10 -32.99 28.31
N ILE A 7 -62.49 -32.27 27.26
CA ILE A 7 -61.66 -31.50 26.34
C ILE A 7 -61.17 -30.25 27.06
N ASN A 8 -59.89 -29.89 26.96
CA ASN A 8 -59.49 -28.51 27.21
C ASN A 8 -58.66 -27.96 26.05
N ASN A 9 -59.21 -26.90 25.51
CA ASN A 9 -58.86 -26.20 24.29
C ASN A 9 -57.92 -25.06 24.64
N ARG A 10 -56.63 -25.13 24.27
CA ARG A 10 -55.74 -23.96 24.22
C ARG A 10 -54.75 -24.06 23.06
N LEU A 11 -55.24 -23.68 21.88
CA LEU A 11 -54.44 -23.04 20.84
C LEU A 11 -53.84 -21.75 21.41
N LEU A 12 -52.52 -21.64 21.44
CA LEU A 12 -51.82 -20.36 21.55
C LEU A 12 -50.63 -20.38 20.59
N LEU A 13 -50.73 -19.48 19.61
CA LEU A 13 -49.85 -19.26 18.48
C LEU A 13 -48.40 -18.99 18.93
N LEU A 14 -47.45 -19.83 18.49
CA LEU A 14 -46.04 -19.43 18.44
C LEU A 14 -45.76 -18.75 17.10
N ALA A 15 -45.94 -17.44 17.07
CA ALA A 15 -45.25 -16.58 16.11
C ALA A 15 -43.85 -16.30 16.67
N LEU A 16 -42.82 -16.96 16.14
CA LEU A 16 -41.43 -16.71 16.51
C LEU A 16 -40.62 -16.33 15.28
N LEU A 17 -40.50 -15.02 15.11
CA LEU A 17 -39.30 -14.27 14.71
C LEU A 17 -38.52 -14.80 13.51
N LEU A 18 -38.85 -14.28 12.33
CA LEU A 18 -37.93 -14.18 11.20
C LEU A 18 -36.68 -13.40 11.65
N PRO A 19 -35.47 -13.99 11.69
CA PRO A 19 -34.27 -13.20 11.82
C PRO A 19 -34.13 -12.39 10.53
N VAL A 20 -34.29 -11.07 10.63
CA VAL A 20 -33.85 -10.14 9.60
C VAL A 20 -32.34 -10.26 9.58
N SER A 21 -31.82 -11.09 8.68
CA SER A 21 -30.40 -11.13 8.35
C SER A 21 -30.04 -9.78 7.74
N THR A 22 -29.66 -8.82 8.58
CA THR A 22 -28.95 -7.64 8.10
C THR A 22 -27.63 -8.13 7.53
N LEU A 23 -27.57 -8.23 6.20
CA LEU A 23 -26.32 -8.31 5.47
C LEU A 23 -25.52 -7.06 5.83
N VAL A 24 -24.67 -7.18 6.83
CA VAL A 24 -23.58 -6.23 7.05
C VAL A 24 -22.66 -6.42 5.85
N PHE A 25 -22.84 -5.58 4.83
CA PHE A 25 -21.80 -5.36 3.85
C PHE A 25 -20.63 -4.77 4.62
N ALA A 26 -19.63 -5.60 4.91
CA ALA A 26 -18.33 -5.12 5.31
C ALA A 26 -17.79 -4.32 4.13
N ASN A 27 -18.01 -2.99 4.14
CA ASN A 27 -17.14 -2.09 3.41
C ASN A 27 -15.77 -2.31 4.02
N GLU A 28 -14.93 -3.07 3.32
CA GLU A 28 -13.52 -3.24 3.63
C GLU A 28 -12.90 -1.84 3.56
N SER A 29 -12.94 -1.12 4.69
CA SER A 29 -12.23 0.15 4.81
C SER A 29 -10.78 -0.17 4.51
N GLU A 30 -10.27 0.32 3.37
CA GLU A 30 -8.84 0.20 3.06
C GLU A 30 -8.04 0.52 4.31
N ALA A 31 -7.16 -0.41 4.68
CA ALA A 31 -6.34 -0.27 5.88
C ALA A 31 -5.51 1.01 5.80
N VAL A 32 -5.38 1.68 6.94
CA VAL A 32 -4.52 2.86 7.07
C VAL A 32 -3.08 2.36 7.21
N GLY A 33 -2.22 2.74 6.28
CA GLY A 33 -0.79 2.44 6.29
C GLY A 33 0.04 3.56 6.93
N ASP A 34 1.29 3.25 7.30
CA ASP A 34 2.31 4.19 7.80
C ASP A 34 3.24 4.53 6.64
N TRP A 35 2.94 5.58 5.88
CA TRP A 35 3.60 5.83 4.60
C TRP A 35 4.85 6.70 4.73
N TRP A 36 5.89 6.32 3.99
CA TRP A 36 7.17 7.03 3.95
C TRP A 36 7.69 7.14 2.53
N VAL A 37 8.30 8.28 2.19
CA VAL A 37 9.24 8.37 1.06
C VAL A 37 10.56 7.76 1.49
N VAL A 38 10.96 6.70 0.79
CA VAL A 38 12.19 5.95 1.03
C VAL A 38 13.32 6.46 0.15
N HIS A 39 13.01 6.85 -1.09
CA HIS A 39 13.97 7.38 -2.04
C HIS A 39 13.28 8.23 -3.12
N SER A 40 14.04 9.07 -3.81
CA SER A 40 13.65 9.78 -5.02
C SER A 40 14.86 9.77 -5.94
N ASP A 41 14.70 9.38 -7.20
CA ASP A 41 15.83 9.32 -8.14
C ASP A 41 16.33 10.73 -8.50
N ASP A 42 15.43 11.69 -8.68
CA ASP A 42 15.76 13.09 -8.98
C ASP A 42 14.55 14.03 -8.68
N ALA A 43 14.47 15.18 -9.35
CA ALA A 43 13.31 16.05 -9.45
C ALA A 43 12.80 16.14 -10.90
N GLY A 44 11.55 16.61 -11.07
CA GLY A 44 10.99 16.92 -12.39
C GLY A 44 10.25 15.76 -13.08
N PRO A 45 9.99 15.89 -14.41
CA PRO A 45 8.95 15.10 -15.09
C PRO A 45 9.29 13.62 -15.32
N LYS A 46 10.54 13.22 -15.06
CA LYS A 46 11.01 11.83 -15.12
C LYS A 46 11.32 11.25 -13.75
N ASN A 47 11.01 11.97 -12.68
CA ASN A 47 11.25 11.50 -11.33
C ASN A 47 10.47 10.20 -11.06
N ILE A 48 11.08 9.38 -10.21
CA ILE A 48 10.45 8.22 -9.60
C ILE A 48 10.61 8.40 -8.10
N MET A 49 9.49 8.55 -7.41
CA MET A 49 9.47 8.52 -5.95
C MET A 49 9.16 7.11 -5.47
N TYR A 50 9.93 6.64 -4.51
CA TYR A 50 9.79 5.31 -3.93
C TYR A 50 9.20 5.49 -2.55
N ILE A 51 7.98 4.99 -2.36
CA ILE A 51 7.31 5.02 -1.06
C ILE A 51 7.17 3.61 -0.49
N ALA A 52 7.16 3.48 0.82
CA ALA A 52 6.91 2.22 1.50
C ALA A 52 5.93 2.42 2.65
N ASP A 53 5.14 1.38 2.91
CA ASP A 53 4.23 1.33 4.05
C ASP A 53 4.88 0.53 5.18
N GLY A 54 5.16 1.20 6.29
CA GLY A 54 5.74 0.62 7.49
C GLY A 54 4.90 -0.51 8.10
N THR A 55 3.59 -0.54 7.86
CA THR A 55 2.69 -1.60 8.32
C THR A 55 2.83 -2.89 7.52
N THR A 56 3.40 -2.82 6.31
CA THR A 56 3.70 -4.00 5.48
C THR A 56 5.01 -4.68 5.88
N VAL A 57 5.74 -4.10 6.83
CA VAL A 57 6.98 -4.70 7.36
C VAL A 57 6.63 -5.87 8.29
N VAL A 58 6.61 -7.08 7.73
CA VAL A 58 6.22 -8.30 8.44
C VAL A 58 7.25 -9.41 8.28
N ALA A 59 7.27 -10.37 9.19
CA ALA A 59 8.15 -11.53 9.06
C ALA A 59 7.77 -12.37 7.84
N SER A 60 8.78 -12.85 7.10
CA SER A 60 8.56 -13.80 6.02
C SER A 60 8.15 -15.15 6.56
N LYS A 61 7.11 -15.73 5.96
CA LYS A 61 6.68 -17.12 6.24
C LYS A 61 7.53 -18.16 5.50
N LYS A 62 8.28 -17.75 4.47
CA LYS A 62 9.03 -18.66 3.59
C LYS A 62 10.51 -18.73 3.96
N THR A 63 11.08 -17.63 4.44
CA THR A 63 12.51 -17.52 4.71
C THR A 63 12.74 -17.10 6.14
N ASN A 64 13.34 -17.99 6.94
CA ASN A 64 13.61 -17.71 8.35
C ASN A 64 14.51 -16.47 8.52
N GLY A 65 14.16 -15.63 9.50
CA GLY A 65 14.88 -14.38 9.78
C GLY A 65 14.82 -13.32 8.68
N ALA A 66 13.95 -13.50 7.68
CA ALA A 66 13.69 -12.49 6.66
C ALA A 66 12.43 -11.68 6.99
N GLN A 67 12.37 -10.45 6.51
CA GLN A 67 11.22 -9.56 6.59
C GLN A 67 10.76 -9.20 5.17
N LEU A 68 9.47 -8.95 5.03
CA LEU A 68 8.85 -8.46 3.80
C LEU A 68 8.59 -6.96 3.94
N VAL A 69 8.57 -6.24 2.82
CA VAL A 69 8.01 -4.89 2.75
C VAL A 69 7.49 -4.67 1.34
N GLU A 70 6.38 -3.95 1.23
CA GLU A 70 5.90 -3.44 -0.05
C GLU A 70 6.50 -2.06 -0.32
N VAL A 71 7.09 -1.89 -1.50
CA VAL A 71 7.62 -0.63 -1.98
C VAL A 71 6.87 -0.27 -3.26
N THR A 72 6.33 0.94 -3.30
CA THR A 72 5.64 1.48 -4.46
C THR A 72 6.54 2.50 -5.15
N LYS A 73 6.87 2.22 -6.41
CA LYS A 73 7.54 3.17 -7.32
C LYS A 73 6.45 4.02 -7.95
N VAL A 74 6.46 5.33 -7.74
CA VAL A 74 5.47 6.26 -8.29
C VAL A 74 6.15 7.10 -9.36
N TYR A 75 5.66 6.98 -10.59
CA TYR A 75 6.25 7.65 -11.75
C TYR A 75 5.66 9.05 -11.92
N ALA A 76 6.50 10.08 -12.07
CA ALA A 76 6.07 11.41 -12.52
C ALA A 76 5.67 11.39 -14.01
N GLU A 77 6.37 10.60 -14.82
CA GLU A 77 6.21 10.60 -16.27
C GLU A 77 4.82 10.07 -16.69
N LYS A 78 4.08 10.88 -17.46
CA LYS A 78 2.70 10.53 -17.88
C LYS A 78 2.64 9.32 -18.83
N SER A 79 3.73 9.03 -19.54
CA SER A 79 3.85 7.88 -20.46
C SER A 79 4.03 6.55 -19.72
N LYS A 80 4.37 6.60 -18.43
CA LYS A 80 4.59 5.44 -17.56
C LYS A 80 3.30 5.07 -16.81
N PRO A 81 3.21 3.83 -16.28
CA PRO A 81 2.18 3.48 -15.29
C PRO A 81 2.15 4.51 -14.15
N LEU A 82 1.04 4.56 -13.42
CA LEU A 82 0.97 5.39 -12.21
C LEU A 82 2.01 4.94 -11.21
N SER A 83 2.03 3.63 -10.97
CA SER A 83 2.95 3.03 -10.01
C SER A 83 3.27 1.58 -10.32
N ASP A 84 4.43 1.14 -9.82
CA ASP A 84 4.77 -0.27 -9.71
C ASP A 84 4.90 -0.63 -8.23
N ASP A 85 4.14 -1.62 -7.80
CA ASP A 85 4.20 -2.18 -6.46
C ASP A 85 5.08 -3.40 -6.48
N VAL A 86 6.09 -3.44 -5.63
CA VAL A 86 6.99 -4.58 -5.50
C VAL A 86 7.04 -5.04 -4.06
N THR A 87 6.84 -6.34 -3.85
CA THR A 87 7.15 -6.96 -2.56
C THR A 87 8.60 -7.39 -2.59
N ILE A 88 9.40 -6.86 -1.68
CA ILE A 88 10.79 -7.30 -1.48
C ILE A 88 10.90 -8.10 -0.18
N GLU A 89 11.82 -9.05 -0.18
CA GLU A 89 12.20 -9.80 1.01
C GLU A 89 13.64 -9.45 1.39
N VAL A 90 13.84 -9.11 2.65
CA VAL A 90 15.08 -8.59 3.21
C VAL A 90 15.58 -9.52 4.30
N GLN A 91 16.88 -9.85 4.27
CA GLN A 91 17.56 -10.51 5.38
C GLN A 91 18.62 -9.59 5.97
N CYS A 92 18.22 -8.85 7.01
CA CYS A 92 19.06 -7.83 7.65
C CYS A 92 20.42 -8.40 8.10
N ALA A 93 20.42 -9.53 8.80
CA ALA A 93 21.65 -10.17 9.29
C ALA A 93 22.58 -10.68 8.17
N LYS A 94 22.07 -10.87 6.96
CA LYS A 94 22.84 -11.36 5.80
C LYS A 94 23.08 -10.28 4.74
N HIS A 95 22.68 -9.03 5.01
CA HIS A 95 22.84 -7.89 4.10
C HIS A 95 22.42 -8.19 2.66
N ARG A 96 21.23 -8.79 2.47
CA ARG A 96 20.74 -9.14 1.15
C ARG A 96 19.23 -8.94 0.99
N VAL A 97 18.82 -8.69 -0.25
CA VAL A 97 17.43 -8.48 -0.65
C VAL A 97 17.09 -9.32 -1.87
N ARG A 98 15.82 -9.64 -2.08
CA ARG A 98 15.30 -10.14 -3.36
C ARG A 98 13.89 -9.64 -3.60
N PHE A 99 13.46 -9.68 -4.86
CA PHE A 99 12.05 -9.46 -5.19
C PHE A 99 11.26 -10.75 -5.02
N LEU A 100 9.98 -10.64 -4.62
CA LEU A 100 9.07 -11.78 -4.59
C LEU A 100 8.03 -11.71 -5.70
N ASN A 101 7.43 -10.54 -5.89
CA ASN A 101 6.44 -10.26 -6.92
C ASN A 101 6.43 -8.77 -7.23
N GLY A 102 5.72 -8.39 -8.28
CA GLY A 102 5.36 -7.02 -8.50
C GLY A 102 4.09 -6.87 -9.33
N THR A 103 3.47 -5.71 -9.24
CA THR A 103 2.27 -5.35 -9.99
C THR A 103 2.42 -3.92 -10.50
N SER A 104 2.19 -3.70 -11.79
CA SER A 104 2.10 -2.38 -12.40
C SER A 104 0.66 -1.92 -12.40
N VAL A 105 0.42 -0.67 -12.05
CA VAL A 105 -0.89 -0.03 -12.03
C VAL A 105 -0.94 1.03 -13.13
N GLU A 106 -1.80 0.82 -14.12
CA GLU A 106 -2.02 1.79 -15.20
C GLU A 106 -2.53 3.12 -14.64
N ARG A 107 -2.04 4.21 -15.23
CA ARG A 107 -2.45 5.57 -14.86
C ARG A 107 -3.89 5.87 -15.23
N GLN A 108 -4.38 5.30 -16.32
CA GLN A 108 -5.75 5.46 -16.79
C GLN A 108 -6.46 4.12 -16.59
N GLY A 109 -7.60 4.13 -15.90
CA GLY A 109 -8.42 2.93 -15.70
C GLY A 109 -7.96 1.96 -14.61
N ASN A 110 -6.88 2.26 -13.87
CA ASN A 110 -6.40 1.48 -12.70
C ASN A 110 -6.19 -0.02 -12.97
N LYS A 111 -5.98 -0.40 -14.23
CA LYS A 111 -5.74 -1.80 -14.59
C LYS A 111 -4.41 -2.26 -14.02
N ARG A 112 -4.39 -3.49 -13.51
CA ARG A 112 -3.21 -4.08 -12.88
C ARG A 112 -2.60 -5.15 -13.78
N HIS A 113 -1.28 -5.13 -13.91
CA HIS A 113 -0.50 -6.11 -14.66
C HIS A 113 0.60 -6.69 -13.80
N GLU A 114 0.80 -8.00 -13.85
CA GLU A 114 1.90 -8.63 -13.12
C GLU A 114 3.25 -8.24 -13.72
N LEU A 115 4.20 -7.89 -12.86
CA LEU A 115 5.57 -7.59 -13.24
C LEU A 115 6.44 -8.84 -13.15
N LYS A 116 7.27 -9.05 -14.17
CA LYS A 116 8.33 -10.06 -14.11
C LYS A 116 9.49 -9.53 -13.26
N VAL A 117 9.65 -10.10 -12.07
CA VAL A 117 10.74 -9.74 -11.14
C VAL A 117 11.73 -10.90 -10.98
N SER A 118 12.98 -10.58 -10.62
CA SER A 118 14.00 -11.59 -10.32
C SER A 118 13.95 -11.99 -8.84
N GLY A 119 13.69 -13.27 -8.57
CA GLY A 119 13.73 -13.84 -7.22
C GLY A 119 15.13 -14.13 -6.67
N GLN A 120 16.18 -13.70 -7.38
CA GLN A 120 17.56 -13.92 -6.96
C GLN A 120 17.95 -12.99 -5.81
N TRP A 121 18.73 -13.52 -4.87
CA TRP A 121 19.32 -12.72 -3.80
C TRP A 121 20.38 -11.77 -4.36
N GLN A 122 20.33 -10.52 -3.92
CA GLN A 122 21.28 -9.46 -4.23
C GLN A 122 21.94 -9.01 -2.93
N ASN A 123 23.27 -8.94 -2.89
CA ASN A 123 23.97 -8.42 -1.71
C ASN A 123 23.94 -6.90 -1.72
N MET A 124 23.83 -6.29 -0.53
CA MET A 124 23.83 -4.84 -0.41
C MET A 124 25.15 -4.21 -0.87
N MET A 125 26.28 -4.90 -0.70
CA MET A 125 27.57 -4.41 -1.15
C MET A 125 27.63 -4.29 -2.68
N ASP A 126 27.11 -5.29 -3.40
CA ASP A 126 27.06 -5.28 -4.86
C ASP A 126 26.21 -4.10 -5.39
N LEU A 127 25.10 -3.78 -4.69
CA LEU A 127 24.26 -2.62 -5.01
C LEU A 127 25.01 -1.31 -4.79
N VAL A 128 25.72 -1.18 -3.66
CA VAL A 128 26.54 0.00 -3.33
C VAL A 128 27.61 0.23 -4.39
N ASP A 129 28.36 -0.82 -4.75
CA ASP A 129 29.45 -0.73 -5.73
C ASP A 129 28.94 -0.40 -7.13
N SER A 130 27.75 -0.86 -7.49
CA SER A 130 27.14 -0.57 -8.78
C SER A 130 26.58 0.86 -8.90
N GLY A 131 26.26 1.50 -7.77
CA GLY A 131 25.54 2.76 -7.70
C GLY A 131 24.13 2.74 -8.30
N LYS A 132 23.64 1.56 -8.72
CA LYS A 132 22.31 1.36 -9.30
C LYS A 132 21.34 0.95 -8.21
N ASP A 133 20.05 1.24 -8.44
CA ASP A 133 18.96 0.83 -7.55
C ASP A 133 19.17 1.28 -6.09
N MET A 134 19.64 2.51 -5.90
CA MET A 134 19.82 3.11 -4.56
C MET A 134 18.55 3.06 -3.71
N TRP A 135 17.38 3.04 -4.37
CA TRP A 135 16.10 2.81 -3.72
C TRP A 135 16.03 1.46 -2.99
N LEU A 136 16.62 0.37 -3.52
CA LEU A 136 16.67 -0.94 -2.84
C LEU A 136 17.51 -0.87 -1.57
N LEU A 137 18.64 -0.16 -1.61
CA LEU A 137 19.49 0.05 -0.43
C LEU A 137 18.74 0.86 0.64
N LYS A 138 17.99 1.90 0.22
CA LYS A 138 17.15 2.68 1.14
C LYS A 138 15.99 1.84 1.69
N SER A 139 15.34 1.01 0.89
CA SER A 139 14.29 0.08 1.35
C SER A 139 14.84 -0.98 2.31
N PHE A 140 16.06 -1.48 2.09
CA PHE A 140 16.74 -2.34 3.06
C PHE A 140 16.91 -1.63 4.40
N ALA A 141 17.42 -0.39 4.40
CA ALA A 141 17.57 0.40 5.63
C ALA A 141 16.23 0.71 6.31
N PHE A 142 15.16 0.91 5.53
CA PHE A 142 13.80 1.16 6.03
C PHE A 142 13.27 0.00 6.88
N VAL A 143 13.58 -1.23 6.46
CA VAL A 143 13.23 -2.48 7.15
C VAL A 143 14.17 -2.75 8.32
N CYS A 144 15.48 -2.67 8.10
CA CYS A 144 16.47 -3.14 9.06
C CYS A 144 16.82 -2.13 10.16
N GLN A 145 16.52 -0.83 9.96
CA GLN A 145 16.78 0.22 10.93
C GLN A 145 15.57 1.16 11.08
N PRO A 146 14.42 0.67 11.55
CA PRO A 146 13.18 1.45 11.61
C PRO A 146 13.31 2.70 12.50
N ALA A 147 14.11 2.64 13.57
CA ALA A 147 14.38 3.78 14.44
C ALA A 147 15.17 4.91 13.75
N ASN A 148 15.90 4.59 12.67
CA ASN A 148 16.80 5.53 11.98
C ASN A 148 16.23 6.05 10.66
N ARG A 149 14.96 5.79 10.32
CA ARG A 149 14.36 6.21 9.03
C ARG A 149 14.61 7.68 8.71
N LYS A 150 14.35 8.58 9.67
CA LYS A 150 14.58 10.03 9.51
C LYS A 150 16.07 10.36 9.32
N VAL A 151 16.95 9.75 10.12
CA VAL A 151 18.41 9.92 10.01
C VAL A 151 18.92 9.42 8.65
N ASN A 152 18.29 8.38 8.10
CA ASN A 152 18.58 7.83 6.78
C ASN A 152 17.97 8.63 5.61
N GLY A 153 17.39 9.80 5.88
CA GLY A 153 16.84 10.73 4.89
C GLY A 153 15.44 10.36 4.38
N MET A 154 14.71 9.50 5.09
CA MET A 154 13.34 9.12 4.73
C MET A 154 12.35 10.12 5.30
N ILE A 155 11.31 10.42 4.52
CA ILE A 155 10.30 11.44 4.86
C ILE A 155 9.00 10.74 5.21
N ALA A 156 8.47 10.98 6.41
CA ALA A 156 7.16 10.48 6.79
C ALA A 156 6.07 11.24 6.03
N LEU A 157 5.22 10.50 5.32
CA LEU A 157 3.98 11.02 4.72
C LEU A 157 2.82 10.95 5.71
N GLY A 158 2.95 10.07 6.72
CA GLY A 158 1.99 9.90 7.80
C GLY A 158 1.04 8.73 7.57
N ASN A 159 0.03 8.66 8.43
CA ASN A 159 -0.95 7.58 8.41
C ASN A 159 -2.06 7.89 7.42
N ALA A 160 -2.15 7.11 6.35
CA ALA A 160 -3.11 7.35 5.28
C ALA A 160 -3.53 6.06 4.59
N ARG A 161 -4.68 6.10 3.91
CA ARG A 161 -4.99 5.05 2.93
C ARG A 161 -4.03 5.15 1.76
N ARG A 162 -3.78 4.03 1.11
CA ARG A 162 -2.90 3.94 -0.06
C ARG A 162 -3.23 4.97 -1.14
N ALA A 163 -4.51 5.11 -1.51
CA ALA A 163 -4.94 6.06 -2.53
C ALA A 163 -4.59 7.52 -2.16
N GLN A 164 -4.66 7.86 -0.87
CA GLN A 164 -4.31 9.19 -0.37
C GLN A 164 -2.80 9.41 -0.42
N ALA A 165 -2.00 8.44 0.01
CA ALA A 165 -0.54 8.51 -0.09
C ALA A 165 -0.07 8.67 -1.54
N LEU A 166 -0.64 7.90 -2.47
CA LEU A 166 -0.37 8.02 -3.91
C LEU A 166 -0.75 9.39 -4.44
N LYS A 167 -1.93 9.91 -4.06
CA LYS A 167 -2.37 11.25 -4.46
C LYS A 167 -1.36 12.32 -4.01
N SER A 168 -0.95 12.32 -2.75
CA SER A 168 0.04 13.27 -2.22
C SER A 168 1.36 13.21 -3.01
N ILE A 169 1.82 12.02 -3.37
CA ILE A 169 3.05 11.86 -4.17
C ILE A 169 2.87 12.36 -5.60
N THR A 170 1.72 12.13 -6.22
CA THR A 170 1.45 12.67 -7.56
C THR A 170 1.34 14.19 -7.57
N GLU A 171 0.83 14.80 -6.50
CA GLU A 171 0.78 16.26 -6.32
C GLU A 171 2.18 16.85 -6.12
N ILE A 172 3.02 16.21 -5.29
CA ILE A 172 4.42 16.62 -5.09
C ILE A 172 5.22 16.57 -6.40
N GLN A 173 4.93 15.60 -7.26
CA GLN A 173 5.60 15.44 -8.55
C GLN A 173 4.95 16.23 -9.70
N ALA A 174 3.81 16.90 -9.45
CA ALA A 174 3.15 17.69 -10.48
C ALA A 174 4.02 18.90 -10.87
N PRO A 175 4.00 19.33 -12.13
CA PRO A 175 4.56 20.62 -12.51
C PRO A 175 3.95 21.74 -11.65
N PRO A 176 4.71 22.78 -11.31
CA PRO A 176 4.15 23.93 -10.62
C PRO A 176 3.00 24.51 -11.45
N LYS A 177 1.89 24.84 -10.78
CA LYS A 177 0.77 25.53 -11.40
C LYS A 177 1.25 26.89 -11.92
N SER A 178 0.66 27.36 -13.01
CA SER A 178 0.86 28.74 -13.43
C SER A 178 0.26 29.70 -12.39
N VAL A 179 0.79 30.93 -12.32
CA VAL A 179 0.27 31.97 -11.39
C VAL A 179 -1.23 32.21 -11.57
N MET A 180 -1.73 32.06 -12.80
CA MET A 180 -3.16 32.20 -13.09
C MET A 180 -3.97 31.03 -12.54
N GLU A 181 -3.51 29.79 -12.71
CA GLU A 181 -4.19 28.61 -12.14
C GLU A 181 -4.18 28.63 -10.61
N GLU A 182 -3.07 29.09 -10.01
CA GLU A 182 -2.97 29.24 -8.55
C GLU A 182 -3.92 30.33 -8.05
N LEU A 183 -3.99 31.47 -8.74
CA LEU A 183 -4.95 32.54 -8.43
C LEU A 183 -6.39 32.05 -8.58
N ASP A 184 -6.72 31.32 -9.63
CA ASP A 184 -8.07 30.79 -9.86
C ASP A 184 -8.48 29.79 -8.77
N GLU A 185 -7.58 28.91 -8.33
CA GLU A 185 -7.82 28.02 -7.19
C GLU A 185 -8.01 28.80 -5.89
N MET A 186 -7.15 29.80 -5.61
CA MET A 186 -7.27 30.65 -4.42
C MET A 186 -8.59 31.44 -4.38
N LEU A 187 -9.10 31.82 -5.54
CA LEU A 187 -10.38 32.52 -5.68
C LEU A 187 -11.58 31.57 -5.71
N GLY A 188 -11.36 30.25 -5.65
CA GLY A 188 -12.43 29.25 -5.73
C GLY A 188 -13.06 29.12 -7.12
N ASN A 189 -12.36 29.58 -8.16
CA ASN A 189 -12.78 29.49 -9.56
C ASN A 189 -12.30 28.19 -10.23
N GLY A 190 -11.43 27.40 -9.57
CA GLY A 190 -10.93 26.12 -10.06
C GLY A 190 -11.95 24.99 -9.82
N GLU A 191 -12.40 24.34 -10.89
CA GLU A 191 -13.20 23.11 -10.86
C GLU A 191 -12.40 21.86 -10.43
#